data_AF-A0A7J9PVL7-F1
#
_entry.id   AF-A0A7J9PVL7-F1
#
_cell.length_a   1.000
_cell.length_b   1.000
_cell.length_c   1.000
_cell.angle_alpha   90.00
_cell.angle_beta   90.00
_cell.angle_gamma   90.00
#
_symmetry.space_group_name_H-M   'P 1'
#
loop_
_entity.id
_entity.type
_entity.pdbx_description
1 polymer ?
#
loop_
_entity_poly.entity_id
_entity_poly.type
_entity_poly.pdbx_seq_one_letter_code
_entity_poly.pdbx_strand_id
1 'polypeptide(L)'
;MMKKIVTRGEVSKEDEELVELLRSLQINIKVAGCGGSGCNTITRIVEEGIVGAELVAMNTDAQHLLKNVRAPKKILLGKHSTRGLGAGAIPIVGESAAIEAEDEIKRVLSGAHIAFITSGLGGGTGTGGLPVVDKIDRD
;
A
#
# COMPACT_ATOMS: atom_id res chain seq x y z
N MET A 1 17.02 8.73 4.44
CA MET A 1 18.06 9.32 5.29
C MET A 1 19.10 8.31 5.81
N MET A 2 18.81 7.00 5.89
CA MET A 2 19.77 5.96 6.35
C MET A 2 20.71 5.36 5.30
N LYS A 3 20.54 5.66 4.00
CA LYS A 3 21.39 5.11 2.91
C LYS A 3 22.85 5.63 2.90
N LYS A 4 23.29 6.38 3.92
CA LYS A 4 24.60 7.04 3.97
C LYS A 4 25.40 6.82 5.26
N ILE A 5 25.03 5.83 6.09
CA ILE A 5 25.76 5.59 7.35
C ILE A 5 26.95 4.64 7.14
N VAL A 6 26.98 3.81 6.09
CA VAL A 6 28.01 2.78 5.96
C VAL A 6 28.66 2.81 4.58
N THR A 7 29.76 3.56 4.46
CA THR A 7 30.76 3.29 3.43
C THR A 7 32.17 3.33 4.02
N ARG A 8 32.74 2.12 4.10
CA ARG A 8 34.17 1.73 4.09
C ARG A 8 35.04 2.09 5.31
N GLY A 9 34.85 1.32 6.36
CA GLY A 9 35.86 0.90 7.36
C GLY A 9 35.39 -0.45 7.91
N GLU A 10 36.29 -1.32 8.40
CA GLU A 10 35.89 -2.53 9.12
C GLU A 10 34.95 -2.13 10.26
N VAL A 11 33.69 -2.52 10.14
CA VAL A 11 32.66 -2.22 11.14
C VAL A 11 33.02 -3.06 12.36
N SER A 12 33.18 -2.44 13.52
CA SER A 12 33.47 -3.21 14.74
C SER A 12 32.26 -4.09 15.09
N LYS A 13 32.46 -5.17 15.85
CA LYS A 13 31.35 -6.03 16.27
C LYS A 13 30.31 -5.23 17.07
N GLU A 14 30.77 -4.26 17.85
CA GLU A 14 29.91 -3.34 18.59
C GLU A 14 29.05 -2.47 17.65
N ASP A 15 29.59 -1.99 16.53
CA ASP A 15 28.85 -1.22 15.54
C ASP A 15 27.80 -2.08 14.80
N GLU A 16 28.09 -3.35 14.54
CA GLU A 16 27.12 -4.30 13.95
C GLU A 16 25.94 -4.54 14.90
N GLU A 17 26.22 -4.79 16.18
CA GLU A 17 25.20 -4.97 17.24
C GLU A 17 24.31 -3.72 17.38
N LEU A 18 24.91 -2.52 17.35
CA LEU A 18 24.17 -1.26 17.41
C LEU A 18 23.27 -1.08 16.17
N VAL A 19 23.75 -1.42 14.97
CA VAL A 19 22.95 -1.36 13.74
C VAL A 19 21.76 -2.32 13.81
N GLU A 20 21.95 -3.52 14.33
CA GLU A 20 20.88 -4.52 14.46
C GLU A 20 19.82 -4.10 15.48
N LEU A 21 20.25 -3.55 16.64
CA LEU A 21 19.33 -2.96 17.61
C LEU A 21 18.54 -1.80 17.00
N LEU A 22 19.20 -0.86 16.31
CA LEU A 22 18.52 0.26 15.64
C LEU A 22 17.53 -0.19 14.57
N ARG A 23 17.81 -1.29 13.85
CA ARG A 23 16.85 -1.89 12.90
C ARG A 23 15.62 -2.44 13.61
N SER A 24 15.79 -3.13 14.74
CA SER A 24 14.67 -3.66 15.53
C SER A 24 13.77 -2.57 16.11
N LEU A 25 14.31 -1.37 16.34
CA LEU A 25 13.56 -0.21 16.83
C LEU A 25 12.83 0.55 15.70
N GLN A 26 13.12 0.23 14.43
CA GLN A 26 12.51 0.93 13.31
C GLN A 26 11.07 0.45 13.08
N ILE A 27 10.11 1.33 13.36
CA ILE A 27 8.70 1.07 13.08
C ILE A 27 8.44 1.12 11.57
N ASN A 28 8.01 0.00 11.01
CA ASN A 28 7.52 -0.06 9.63
C ASN A 28 6.06 0.39 9.56
N ILE A 29 5.82 1.53 8.93
CA ILE A 29 4.48 2.09 8.69
C ILE A 29 4.12 1.88 7.22
N LYS A 30 2.90 1.40 6.96
CA LYS A 30 2.35 1.28 5.61
C LYS A 30 1.09 2.11 5.47
N VAL A 31 0.91 2.75 4.33
CA VAL A 31 -0.31 3.48 3.99
C VAL A 31 -0.85 2.95 2.67
N ALA A 32 -2.06 2.39 2.72
CA ALA A 32 -2.70 1.73 1.59
C ALA A 32 -4.00 2.47 1.21
N GLY A 33 -4.04 3.01 -0.01
CA GLY A 33 -5.22 3.67 -0.55
C GLY A 33 -6.03 2.74 -1.45
N CYS A 34 -7.32 2.57 -1.18
CA CYS A 34 -8.23 1.76 -1.99
C CYS A 34 -9.22 2.64 -2.78
N GLY A 35 -9.47 2.30 -4.04
CA GLY A 35 -10.38 3.02 -4.92
C GLY A 35 -9.88 4.41 -5.33
N GLY A 36 -10.71 5.16 -6.07
CA GLY A 36 -10.31 6.45 -6.64
C GLY A 36 -9.85 7.47 -5.58
N SER A 37 -10.68 7.71 -4.55
CA SER A 37 -10.34 8.64 -3.48
C SER A 37 -9.13 8.18 -2.65
N GLY A 38 -9.04 6.89 -2.28
CA GLY A 38 -7.86 6.37 -1.57
C GLY A 38 -6.58 6.53 -2.39
N CYS A 39 -6.63 6.24 -3.69
CA CYS A 39 -5.51 6.46 -4.60
C CYS A 39 -5.10 7.93 -4.72
N ASN A 40 -6.06 8.87 -4.72
CA ASN A 40 -5.78 10.29 -4.72
C ASN A 40 -5.11 10.74 -3.42
N THR A 41 -5.55 10.20 -2.28
CA THR A 41 -4.88 10.42 -0.98
C THR A 41 -3.42 9.98 -1.02
N ILE A 42 -3.12 8.77 -1.55
CA ILE A 42 -1.74 8.29 -1.69
C ILE A 42 -0.92 9.20 -2.60
N THR A 43 -1.50 9.63 -3.71
CA THR A 43 -0.86 10.57 -4.64
C THR A 43 -0.49 11.87 -3.93
N ARG A 44 -1.41 12.40 -3.12
CA ARG A 44 -1.16 13.62 -2.34
C ARG A 44 -0.04 13.42 -1.32
N ILE A 45 -0.01 12.30 -0.61
CA ILE A 45 1.06 11.96 0.35
C ILE A 45 2.43 11.93 -0.34
N VAL A 46 2.50 11.35 -1.54
CA VAL A 46 3.72 11.32 -2.35
C VAL A 46 4.15 12.73 -2.77
N GLU A 47 3.20 13.55 -3.25
CA GLU A 47 3.48 14.91 -3.73
C GLU A 47 3.92 15.86 -2.62
N GLU A 48 3.38 15.70 -1.41
CA GLU A 48 3.79 16.46 -0.21
C GLU A 48 5.13 15.98 0.36
N GLY A 49 5.72 14.92 -0.19
CA GLY A 49 7.04 14.44 0.21
C GLY A 49 7.08 13.78 1.59
N ILE A 50 5.96 13.21 2.05
CA ILE A 50 5.91 12.50 3.32
C ILE A 50 6.82 11.26 3.24
N VAL A 51 7.75 11.16 4.18
CA VAL A 51 8.73 10.07 4.28
C VAL A 51 8.46 9.20 5.50
N GLY A 52 8.99 7.97 5.48
CA GLY A 52 8.91 7.05 6.62
C GLY A 52 7.72 6.08 6.57
N ALA A 53 6.93 6.10 5.49
CA ALA A 53 5.90 5.10 5.25
C ALA A 53 6.05 4.46 3.87
N GLU A 54 5.73 3.17 3.76
CA GLU A 54 5.56 2.50 2.48
C GLU A 54 4.17 2.81 1.94
N LEU A 55 4.10 3.34 0.71
CA LEU A 55 2.86 3.85 0.13
C LEU A 55 2.37 2.92 -0.99
N VAL A 56 1.13 2.48 -0.87
CA VAL A 56 0.48 1.55 -1.80
C VAL A 56 -0.85 2.13 -2.28
N ALA A 57 -1.09 2.11 -3.58
CA ALA A 57 -2.38 2.46 -4.17
C ALA A 57 -3.03 1.27 -4.87
N MET A 58 -4.32 1.06 -4.67
CA MET A 58 -5.08 -0.10 -5.15
C MET A 58 -6.38 0.35 -5.81
N ASN A 59 -6.64 -0.09 -7.03
CA ASN A 59 -7.89 0.24 -7.72
C ASN A 59 -8.25 -0.84 -8.74
N THR A 60 -9.52 -0.92 -9.12
CA THR A 60 -10.00 -1.76 -10.24
C THR A 60 -9.94 -1.05 -11.59
N ASP A 61 -9.81 0.29 -11.57
CA ASP A 61 -9.66 1.09 -12.78
C ASP A 61 -8.17 1.23 -13.14
N ALA A 62 -7.77 0.55 -14.21
CA ALA A 62 -6.40 0.55 -14.69
C ALA A 62 -5.99 1.90 -15.29
N GLN A 63 -6.93 2.63 -15.90
CA GLN A 63 -6.65 3.94 -16.46
C GLN A 63 -6.35 4.95 -15.36
N HIS A 64 -7.15 4.94 -14.30
CA HIS A 64 -6.92 5.78 -13.13
C HIS A 64 -5.56 5.48 -12.49
N LEU A 65 -5.25 4.20 -12.25
CA LEU A 65 -3.95 3.80 -11.68
C LEU A 65 -2.77 4.22 -12.55
N LEU A 66 -2.88 4.12 -13.87
CA LEU A 66 -1.78 4.45 -14.78
C LEU A 66 -1.59 5.96 -14.92
N LYS A 67 -2.67 6.70 -15.18
CA LYS A 67 -2.62 8.10 -15.61
C LYS A 67 -2.69 9.10 -14.46
N ASN A 68 -3.41 8.79 -13.39
CA ASN A 68 -3.74 9.75 -12.34
C ASN A 68 -2.99 9.51 -11.03
N VAL A 69 -2.56 8.27 -10.77
CA VAL A 69 -1.98 7.91 -9.47
C VAL A 69 -0.47 8.03 -9.45
N ARG A 70 0.09 8.66 -8.41
CA ARG A 70 1.52 8.61 -8.08
C ARG A 70 1.70 7.81 -6.80
N ALA A 71 2.29 6.62 -6.92
CA ALA A 71 2.55 5.75 -5.78
C ALA A 71 3.78 4.87 -6.09
N PRO A 72 4.67 4.63 -5.12
CA PRO A 72 5.78 3.68 -5.27
C PRO A 72 5.31 2.27 -5.61
N LYS A 73 4.17 1.84 -5.05
CA LYS A 73 3.53 0.56 -5.33
C LYS A 73 2.09 0.77 -5.77
N LYS A 74 1.68 0.07 -6.83
CA LYS A 74 0.32 0.05 -7.37
C LYS A 74 -0.17 -1.39 -7.52
N ILE A 75 -1.43 -1.64 -7.19
CA ILE A 75 -2.10 -2.93 -7.39
C ILE A 75 -3.35 -2.70 -8.22
N LEU A 76 -3.46 -3.41 -9.34
CA LEU A 76 -4.70 -3.51 -10.10
C LEU A 76 -5.54 -4.63 -9.49
N LEU A 77 -6.65 -4.27 -8.86
CA LEU A 77 -7.63 -5.19 -8.30
C LEU A 77 -8.51 -5.76 -9.42
N GLY A 78 -8.93 -7.02 -9.28
CA GLY A 78 -9.85 -7.65 -10.22
C GLY A 78 -9.36 -7.68 -11.67
N LYS A 79 -8.11 -8.11 -11.89
CA LYS A 79 -7.49 -8.21 -13.22
C LYS A 79 -8.34 -9.06 -14.17
N HIS A 80 -8.99 -10.10 -13.64
CA HIS A 80 -9.86 -10.99 -14.40
C HIS A 80 -11.32 -10.55 -14.34
N SER A 81 -11.83 -10.24 -13.15
CA SER A 81 -13.25 -9.88 -12.94
C SER A 81 -13.64 -8.55 -13.60
N THR A 82 -12.83 -7.50 -13.46
CA THR A 82 -13.13 -6.16 -13.99
C THR A 82 -12.39 -5.85 -15.29
N ARG A 83 -11.32 -6.60 -15.58
CA ARG A 83 -10.43 -6.37 -16.74
C ARG A 83 -9.89 -4.94 -16.83
N GLY A 84 -9.74 -4.29 -15.66
CA GLY A 84 -9.23 -2.92 -15.57
C GLY A 84 -10.24 -1.81 -15.90
N LEU A 85 -11.53 -2.15 -16.07
CA LEU A 85 -12.60 -1.18 -16.40
C LEU A 85 -13.21 -0.49 -15.17
N GLY A 86 -12.83 -0.92 -13.96
CA GLY A 86 -13.40 -0.41 -12.71
C GLY A 86 -14.60 -1.20 -12.20
N ALA A 87 -15.03 -0.89 -10.97
CA ALA A 87 -16.13 -1.57 -10.28
C ALA A 87 -17.51 -0.93 -10.53
N GLY A 88 -17.60 0.12 -11.35
CA GLY A 88 -18.88 0.72 -11.76
C GLY A 88 -19.77 1.23 -10.63
N ALA A 89 -19.18 1.71 -9.52
CA ALA A 89 -19.89 2.10 -8.30
C ALA A 89 -20.65 0.95 -7.57
N ILE A 90 -20.38 -0.31 -7.91
CA ILE A 90 -21.01 -1.47 -7.29
C ILE A 90 -20.06 -2.07 -6.23
N PRO A 91 -20.40 -2.01 -4.92
CA PRO A 91 -19.51 -2.49 -3.86
C PRO A 91 -19.12 -3.96 -3.98
N ILE A 92 -20.08 -4.85 -4.29
CA ILE A 92 -19.79 -6.29 -4.40
C ILE A 92 -18.75 -6.63 -5.48
N VAL A 93 -18.65 -5.80 -6.52
CA VAL A 93 -17.60 -5.93 -7.55
C VAL A 93 -16.24 -5.53 -6.99
N GLY A 94 -16.19 -4.46 -6.19
CA GLY A 94 -14.97 -4.02 -5.50
C GLY A 94 -14.46 -5.04 -4.48
N GLU A 95 -15.38 -5.65 -3.73
CA GLU A 95 -15.10 -6.74 -2.78
C GLU A 95 -14.51 -7.95 -3.50
N SER A 96 -15.19 -8.45 -4.52
CA SER A 96 -14.73 -9.61 -5.31
C SER A 96 -13.35 -9.35 -5.95
N ALA A 97 -13.13 -8.13 -6.44
CA ALA A 97 -11.86 -7.73 -7.03
C ALA A 97 -10.71 -7.65 -6.00
N ALA A 98 -11.00 -7.32 -4.75
CA ALA A 98 -10.03 -7.32 -3.67
C ALA A 98 -9.68 -8.75 -3.22
N ILE A 99 -10.67 -9.64 -3.12
CA ILE A 99 -10.46 -11.07 -2.82
C ILE A 99 -9.60 -11.72 -3.92
N GLU A 100 -9.86 -11.42 -5.18
CA GLU A 100 -9.04 -11.91 -6.32
C GLU A 100 -7.55 -11.51 -6.18
N ALA A 101 -7.26 -10.39 -5.50
CA ALA A 101 -5.92 -9.84 -5.32
C ALA A 101 -5.31 -10.12 -3.93
N GLU A 102 -5.90 -11.02 -3.15
CA GLU A 102 -5.52 -11.29 -1.75
C GLU A 102 -4.01 -11.52 -1.56
N ASP A 103 -3.41 -12.41 -2.35
CA ASP A 103 -1.97 -12.70 -2.27
C ASP A 103 -1.07 -11.48 -2.55
N GLU A 104 -1.53 -10.57 -3.42
CA GLU A 104 -0.79 -9.35 -3.74
C GLU A 104 -0.92 -8.34 -2.59
N ILE A 105 -2.12 -8.20 -2.02
CA ILE A 105 -2.42 -7.35 -0.86
C ILE A 105 -1.63 -7.82 0.36
N LYS A 106 -1.71 -9.11 0.72
CA LYS A 106 -1.00 -9.69 1.87
C LYS A 106 0.50 -9.47 1.76
N ARG A 107 1.07 -9.67 0.56
CA ARG A 107 2.50 -9.46 0.33
C ARG A 107 2.93 -8.01 0.54
N VAL A 108 2.13 -7.03 0.11
CA VAL A 108 2.50 -5.62 0.27
C VAL A 108 2.24 -5.10 1.67
N LEU A 109 1.30 -5.67 2.43
CA LEU A 109 1.01 -5.26 3.80
C LEU A 109 1.88 -5.97 4.84
N SER A 110 2.32 -7.21 4.56
CA SER A 110 3.16 -8.02 5.44
C SER A 110 4.36 -7.26 6.03
N GLY A 111 4.58 -7.41 7.34
CA GLY A 111 5.69 -6.76 8.05
C GLY A 111 5.44 -5.29 8.42
N ALA A 112 4.22 -4.77 8.23
CA ALA A 112 3.80 -3.52 8.84
C ALA A 112 3.67 -3.69 10.36
N HIS A 113 4.21 -2.74 11.12
CA HIS A 113 3.86 -2.59 12.53
C HIS A 113 2.56 -1.79 12.68
N ILE A 114 2.36 -0.83 11.78
CA ILE A 114 1.16 0.00 11.70
C ILE A 114 0.78 0.12 10.22
N ALA A 115 -0.47 -0.24 9.90
CA ALA A 115 -1.05 -0.02 8.58
C ALA A 115 -2.19 1.00 8.67
N PHE A 116 -2.13 2.01 7.81
CA PHE A 116 -3.22 2.96 7.58
C PHE A 116 -3.90 2.63 6.27
N ILE A 117 -5.16 2.22 6.33
CA ILE A 117 -5.93 1.89 5.15
C ILE A 117 -6.97 2.99 4.92
N THR A 118 -6.95 3.62 3.75
CA THR A 118 -7.77 4.79 3.44
C THR A 118 -8.57 4.60 2.16
N SER A 119 -9.82 5.05 2.17
CA SER A 119 -10.69 5.08 1.00
C SER A 119 -11.79 6.11 1.20
N GLY A 120 -12.31 6.65 0.09
CA GLY A 120 -13.61 7.30 0.07
C GLY A 120 -14.72 6.25 -0.05
N LEU A 121 -15.74 6.33 0.79
CA LEU A 121 -16.92 5.47 0.73
C LEU A 121 -17.98 6.01 -0.25
N GLY A 122 -18.91 5.16 -0.65
CA GLY A 122 -20.00 5.48 -1.59
C GLY A 122 -19.73 5.06 -3.04
N GLY A 123 -18.48 4.75 -3.40
CA GLY A 123 -18.12 4.13 -4.68
C GLY A 123 -18.16 2.59 -4.64
N GLY A 124 -17.69 1.94 -5.71
CA GLY A 124 -17.66 0.47 -5.80
C GLY A 124 -16.38 -0.11 -5.19
N THR A 125 -15.23 0.27 -5.75
CA THR A 125 -13.92 -0.27 -5.35
C THR A 125 -13.59 0.02 -3.90
N GLY A 126 -13.73 1.28 -3.48
CA GLY A 126 -13.41 1.70 -2.13
C GLY A 126 -14.31 1.04 -1.08
N THR A 127 -15.63 1.15 -1.28
CA THR A 127 -16.62 0.63 -0.33
C THR A 127 -16.55 -0.89 -0.17
N GLY A 128 -16.42 -1.63 -1.27
CA GLY A 128 -16.35 -3.09 -1.22
C GLY A 128 -14.96 -3.65 -0.93
N GLY A 129 -13.91 -3.00 -1.45
CA GLY A 129 -12.54 -3.49 -1.31
C GLY A 129 -11.90 -3.15 0.04
N LEU A 130 -12.25 -2.02 0.66
CA LEU A 130 -11.64 -1.60 1.93
C LEU A 130 -11.80 -2.64 3.06
N PRO A 131 -13.00 -3.22 3.32
CA PRO A 131 -13.15 -4.23 4.37
C PRO A 131 -12.33 -5.50 4.11
N VAL A 132 -12.15 -5.88 2.84
CA VAL A 132 -11.35 -7.05 2.47
C VAL A 132 -9.86 -6.80 2.73
N VAL A 133 -9.35 -5.64 2.29
CA VAL A 133 -7.95 -5.24 2.53
C VAL A 133 -7.66 -5.20 4.04
N ASP A 134 -8.57 -4.62 4.81
CA ASP A 134 -8.46 -4.54 6.27
C ASP A 134 -8.47 -5.91 6.95
N LYS A 135 -9.29 -6.84 6.46
CA LYS A 135 -9.27 -8.23 6.96
C LYS A 135 -7.93 -8.91 6.65
N ILE A 136 -7.42 -8.76 5.43
CA ILE A 136 -6.15 -9.37 5.01
C ILE A 136 -4.97 -8.83 5.81
N ASP A 137 -4.99 -7.56 6.22
CA ASP A 137 -3.94 -6.95 7.04
C ASP A 137 -3.88 -7.55 8.46
N ARG A 138 -5.04 -7.94 9.02
CA ARG A 138 -5.15 -8.51 10.37
C ARG A 138 -4.83 -10.00 10.45
N ASP A 139 -4.84 -10.70 9.31
CA ASP A 139 -4.66 -12.16 9.17
C ASP A 139 -3.21 -12.56 8.82
#